data_AF-A0A2U3AFY3-F1
#
_entry.id   AF-A0A2U3AFY3-F1
#
_cell.length_a   1.000
_cell.length_b   1.000
_cell.length_c   1.000
_cell.angle_alpha   90.00
_cell.angle_beta   90.00
_cell.angle_gamma   90.00
#
_symmetry.space_group_name_H-M   'P 1'
#
loop_
_entity.id
_entity.type
_entity.pdbx_description
1 polymer ?
#
loop_
_entity_poly.entity_id
_entity_poly.type
_entity_poly.pdbx_seq_one_letter_code
_entity_poly.pdbx_strand_id
1 'polypeptide(L)'
;MKEQKAIAYCRVSTEKETQDRSLERQREELESYASSKGFQLDGVFEDRHSGYDTERDGLLDLLDFLKDHNGSILFIQDETRIGRGNGRMAVLHLLQKYDTTIYSMSTNSEMKLNEMDSMLLEILSIVEEYQRKIHNSKIKRGMRRAIENGYRPELNISNRGQSEGRERIEVPIEQIVALRKKGLIYEEIASTLTALGYPVSKATIHRRYTEYKKEHGE
;
A
#
# COMPACT_ATOMS: atom_id res chain seq x y z
N MET A 1 14.11 -2.96 -20.89
CA MET A 1 13.09 -2.09 -20.24
C MET A 1 12.25 -3.00 -19.37
N LYS A 2 11.91 -2.60 -18.15
CA LYS A 2 11.02 -3.42 -17.30
C LYS A 2 9.63 -3.36 -17.92
N GLU A 3 9.09 -4.49 -18.38
CA GLU A 3 7.69 -4.56 -18.80
C GLU A 3 6.82 -4.13 -17.61
N GLN A 4 5.92 -3.19 -17.86
CA GLN A 4 5.00 -2.77 -16.82
C GLN A 4 3.95 -3.86 -16.61
N LYS A 5 3.73 -4.23 -15.35
CA LYS A 5 2.78 -5.26 -14.99
C LYS A 5 1.39 -4.66 -14.81
N ALA A 6 0.38 -5.40 -15.23
CA ALA A 6 -1.02 -5.06 -15.02
C ALA A 6 -1.81 -6.30 -14.61
N ILE A 7 -3.01 -6.08 -14.11
CA ILE A 7 -3.94 -7.11 -13.68
C ILE A 7 -5.17 -7.01 -14.55
N ALA A 8 -5.84 -8.13 -14.84
CA ALA A 8 -7.12 -8.13 -15.52
C ALA A 8 -8.23 -8.66 -14.60
N TYR A 9 -9.44 -8.12 -14.77
CA TYR A 9 -10.62 -8.62 -14.08
C TYR A 9 -11.79 -8.85 -15.06
N CYS A 10 -12.25 -10.10 -15.11
CA CYS A 10 -13.31 -10.57 -15.99
C CYS A 10 -14.56 -10.94 -15.19
N ARG A 11 -15.74 -10.74 -15.77
CA ARG A 11 -17.01 -11.16 -15.13
C ARG A 11 -18.07 -11.51 -16.16
N VAL A 12 -18.75 -12.63 -15.96
CA VAL A 12 -19.96 -13.03 -16.71
C VAL A 12 -21.18 -13.07 -15.82
N SER A 13 -22.38 -12.93 -16.40
CA SER A 13 -23.62 -12.70 -15.64
C SER A 13 -24.52 -13.92 -15.42
N THR A 14 -24.13 -15.16 -15.78
CA THR A 14 -25.01 -16.36 -15.67
C THR A 14 -24.26 -17.70 -15.85
N GLU A 15 -24.79 -18.78 -15.25
CA GLU A 15 -24.29 -20.18 -15.23
C GLU A 15 -24.41 -21.00 -16.53
N LYS A 16 -24.57 -20.41 -17.72
CA LYS A 16 -24.64 -21.23 -18.94
C LYS A 16 -23.24 -21.66 -19.39
N GLU A 17 -23.00 -22.97 -19.56
CA GLU A 17 -21.76 -23.57 -20.10
C GLU A 17 -21.28 -22.92 -21.42
N THR A 18 -22.19 -22.29 -22.18
CA THR A 18 -21.86 -21.51 -23.38
C THR A 18 -21.01 -20.26 -23.11
N GLN A 19 -20.79 -19.87 -21.85
CA GLN A 19 -20.03 -18.69 -21.45
C GLN A 19 -18.62 -18.96 -20.92
N ASP A 20 -18.16 -20.21 -20.81
CA ASP A 20 -16.74 -20.48 -20.53
C ASP A 20 -15.87 -19.95 -21.67
N ARG A 21 -16.35 -20.15 -22.91
CA ARG A 21 -15.79 -19.49 -24.10
C ARG A 21 -15.91 -17.96 -24.06
N SER A 22 -16.85 -17.41 -23.28
CA SER A 22 -17.01 -15.96 -23.11
C SER A 22 -15.91 -15.43 -22.20
N LEU A 23 -15.70 -16.01 -21.01
CA LEU A 23 -14.63 -15.60 -20.08
C LEU A 23 -13.24 -15.75 -20.70
N GLU A 24 -12.99 -16.90 -21.34
CA GLU A 24 -11.71 -17.14 -22.01
C GLU A 24 -11.46 -16.09 -23.12
N ARG A 25 -12.51 -15.76 -23.88
CA ARG A 25 -12.45 -14.65 -24.85
C ARG A 25 -12.25 -13.29 -24.18
N GLN A 26 -12.89 -13.00 -23.04
CA GLN A 26 -12.66 -11.74 -22.31
C GLN A 26 -11.21 -11.65 -21.86
N ARG A 27 -10.63 -12.75 -21.38
CA ARG A 27 -9.23 -12.83 -20.98
C ARG A 27 -8.30 -12.56 -22.17
N GLU A 28 -8.51 -13.23 -23.29
CA GLU A 28 -7.72 -13.03 -24.53
C GLU A 28 -7.82 -11.59 -25.04
N GLU A 29 -9.01 -11.00 -25.00
CA GLU A 29 -9.25 -9.60 -25.36
C GLU A 29 -8.48 -8.65 -24.44
N LEU A 30 -8.51 -8.87 -23.12
CA LEU A 30 -7.79 -8.04 -22.16
C LEU A 30 -6.27 -8.25 -22.20
N GLU A 31 -5.80 -9.45 -22.49
CA GLU A 31 -4.38 -9.76 -22.70
C GLU A 31 -3.84 -9.05 -23.94
N SER A 32 -4.60 -9.10 -25.03
CA SER A 32 -4.30 -8.37 -26.26
C SER A 32 -4.32 -6.85 -26.02
N TYR A 33 -5.30 -6.37 -25.25
CA TYR A 33 -5.41 -4.97 -24.89
C TYR A 33 -4.23 -4.49 -24.02
N ALA A 34 -3.86 -5.24 -22.99
CA ALA A 34 -2.71 -4.96 -22.14
C ALA A 34 -1.42 -4.90 -22.98
N SER A 35 -1.21 -5.91 -23.84
CA SER A 35 -0.07 -5.96 -24.75
C SER A 35 -0.01 -4.76 -25.69
N SER A 36 -1.16 -4.34 -26.25
CA SER A 36 -1.28 -3.15 -27.10
C SER A 36 -0.90 -1.85 -26.38
N LYS A 37 -1.02 -1.81 -25.06
CA LYS A 37 -0.68 -0.68 -24.20
C LYS A 37 0.73 -0.80 -23.60
N GLY A 38 1.48 -1.85 -23.92
CA GLY A 38 2.83 -2.10 -23.41
C GLY A 38 2.88 -2.73 -22.01
N PHE A 39 1.78 -3.35 -21.57
CA PHE A 39 1.69 -4.03 -20.28
C PHE A 39 1.68 -5.54 -20.45
N GLN A 40 2.28 -6.25 -19.51
CA GLN A 40 2.15 -7.69 -19.34
C GLN A 40 1.14 -7.98 -18.21
N LEU A 41 0.21 -8.90 -18.41
CA LEU A 41 -0.67 -9.34 -17.35
C LEU A 41 0.08 -10.21 -16.34
N ASP A 42 0.07 -9.81 -15.07
CA ASP A 42 0.67 -10.53 -13.93
C ASP A 42 -0.37 -11.36 -13.16
N GLY A 43 -1.65 -11.12 -13.41
CA GLY A 43 -2.77 -11.84 -12.81
C GLY A 43 -4.07 -11.58 -13.56
N VAL A 44 -4.92 -12.59 -13.61
CA VAL A 44 -6.28 -12.50 -14.14
C VAL A 44 -7.22 -13.05 -13.07
N PHE A 45 -8.21 -12.23 -12.69
CA PHE A 45 -9.21 -12.56 -11.69
C PHE A 45 -10.58 -12.64 -12.37
N GLU A 46 -11.37 -13.66 -12.04
CA GLU A 46 -12.60 -13.98 -12.79
C GLU A 46 -13.75 -14.29 -11.85
N ASP A 47 -14.91 -13.69 -12.11
CA ASP A 47 -16.16 -13.96 -11.38
C ASP A 47 -17.20 -14.63 -12.29
N ARG A 48 -17.84 -15.70 -11.79
CA ARG A 48 -18.92 -16.45 -12.45
C ARG A 48 -20.21 -16.32 -11.65
N HIS A 49 -20.94 -15.20 -11.74
CA HIS A 49 -22.12 -15.01 -10.89
C HIS A 49 -23.36 -14.48 -11.62
N SER A 50 -24.51 -15.05 -11.27
CA SER A 50 -25.82 -14.51 -11.60
C SER A 50 -26.03 -13.16 -10.90
N GLY A 51 -26.85 -12.26 -11.45
CA GLY A 51 -27.08 -10.91 -10.92
C GLY A 51 -27.72 -10.82 -9.52
N TYR A 52 -27.83 -11.93 -8.79
CA TYR A 52 -28.38 -12.03 -7.44
C TYR A 52 -27.46 -12.74 -6.43
N ASP A 53 -26.34 -13.30 -6.87
CA ASP A 53 -25.40 -13.99 -5.99
C ASP A 53 -24.34 -13.00 -5.48
N THR A 54 -24.17 -12.96 -4.16
CA THR A 54 -23.33 -11.98 -3.47
C THR A 54 -21.87 -12.41 -3.35
N GLU A 55 -21.56 -13.67 -3.65
CA GLU A 55 -20.19 -14.17 -3.63
C GLU A 55 -19.51 -13.73 -4.93
N ARG A 56 -18.41 -13.00 -4.79
CA ARG A 56 -17.61 -12.43 -5.87
C ARG A 56 -16.16 -12.76 -5.57
N ASP A 57 -15.88 -14.05 -5.49
CA ASP A 57 -14.63 -14.56 -4.95
C ASP A 57 -13.44 -14.07 -5.77
N GLY A 58 -13.58 -13.98 -7.10
CA GLY A 58 -12.56 -13.42 -7.97
C GLY A 58 -12.33 -11.93 -7.72
N LEU A 59 -13.37 -11.15 -7.43
CA LEU A 59 -13.20 -9.76 -7.00
C LEU A 59 -12.52 -9.67 -5.62
N LEU A 60 -12.87 -10.54 -4.67
CA LEU A 60 -12.26 -10.56 -3.35
C LEU A 60 -10.77 -10.90 -3.43
N ASP A 61 -10.43 -11.94 -4.21
CA ASP A 61 -9.05 -12.33 -4.50
C ASP A 61 -8.26 -11.19 -5.17
N LEU A 62 -8.89 -10.47 -6.11
CA LEU A 62 -8.29 -9.27 -6.72
C LEU A 62 -8.00 -8.20 -5.65
N LEU A 63 -8.96 -7.92 -4.77
CA LEU A 63 -8.81 -6.89 -3.75
C LEU A 63 -7.75 -7.27 -2.71
N ASP A 64 -7.65 -8.55 -2.36
CA ASP A 64 -6.60 -9.06 -1.48
C ASP A 64 -5.22 -9.02 -2.16
N PHE A 65 -5.13 -9.32 -3.45
CA PHE A 65 -3.90 -9.14 -4.22
C PHE A 65 -3.46 -7.67 -4.23
N LEU A 66 -4.39 -6.74 -4.53
CA LEU A 66 -4.10 -5.30 -4.64
C LEU A 66 -3.65 -4.69 -3.32
N LYS A 67 -4.13 -5.21 -2.19
CA LYS A 67 -3.74 -4.77 -0.85
C LYS A 67 -2.23 -4.82 -0.60
N ASP A 68 -1.56 -5.84 -1.16
CA ASP A 68 -0.11 -6.02 -1.06
C ASP A 68 0.66 -5.41 -2.25
N HIS A 69 -0.05 -4.96 -3.29
CA HIS A 69 0.49 -4.45 -4.55
C HIS A 69 -0.07 -3.07 -4.91
N ASN A 70 0.10 -2.08 -4.02
CA ASN A 70 -0.33 -0.70 -4.28
C ASN A 70 0.29 -0.11 -5.55
N GLY A 71 -0.47 0.73 -6.25
CA GLY A 71 -0.02 1.35 -7.51
C GLY A 71 -0.16 0.44 -8.74
N SER A 72 -0.96 -0.63 -8.62
CA SER A 72 -1.21 -1.56 -9.72
C SER A 72 -2.14 -0.97 -10.78
N ILE A 73 -2.04 -1.49 -12.00
CA ILE A 73 -2.93 -1.15 -13.10
C ILE A 73 -3.93 -2.28 -13.30
N LEU A 74 -5.22 -1.95 -13.32
CA LEU A 74 -6.32 -2.89 -13.49
C LEU A 74 -7.00 -2.68 -14.85
N PHE A 75 -7.03 -3.72 -15.67
CA PHE A 75 -7.77 -3.78 -16.91
C PHE A 75 -9.14 -4.44 -16.71
N ILE A 76 -10.17 -3.79 -17.22
CA ILE A 76 -11.54 -4.31 -17.29
C ILE A 76 -12.09 -4.11 -18.70
N GLN A 77 -13.07 -4.93 -19.10
CA GLN A 77 -13.73 -4.69 -20.39
C GLN A 77 -14.54 -3.39 -20.38
N ASP A 78 -15.36 -3.21 -19.35
CA ASP A 78 -16.27 -2.09 -19.19
C ASP A 78 -16.62 -1.88 -17.71
N GLU A 79 -17.16 -0.71 -17.38
CA GLU A 79 -17.43 -0.33 -16.00
C GLU A 79 -18.47 -1.21 -15.29
N THR A 80 -19.32 -1.92 -16.05
CA THR A 80 -20.33 -2.79 -15.43
C THR A 80 -19.70 -3.97 -14.70
N ARG A 81 -18.46 -4.33 -15.04
CA ARG A 81 -17.68 -5.38 -14.37
C ARG A 81 -17.41 -5.05 -12.89
N ILE A 82 -17.21 -3.77 -12.56
CA ILE A 82 -16.97 -3.32 -11.17
C ILE A 82 -18.22 -3.50 -10.31
N GLY A 83 -19.42 -3.27 -10.86
CA GLY A 83 -20.69 -3.43 -10.15
C GLY A 83 -21.71 -2.34 -10.47
N ARG A 84 -22.78 -2.27 -9.68
CA ARG A 84 -23.81 -1.22 -9.76
C ARG A 84 -24.19 -0.72 -8.36
N GLY A 85 -24.70 0.51 -8.27
CA GLY A 85 -25.17 1.10 -7.01
C GLY A 85 -24.12 1.09 -5.89
N ASN A 86 -24.53 0.73 -4.68
CA ASN A 86 -23.65 0.70 -3.50
C ASN A 86 -22.46 -0.25 -3.65
N GLY A 87 -22.64 -1.37 -4.35
CA GLY A 87 -21.56 -2.33 -4.60
C GLY A 87 -20.45 -1.74 -5.47
N ARG A 88 -20.80 -0.94 -6.48
CA ARG A 88 -19.81 -0.20 -7.28
C ARG A 88 -19.01 0.77 -6.41
N MET A 89 -19.68 1.54 -5.55
CA MET A 89 -19.02 2.49 -4.66
C MET A 89 -18.05 1.81 -3.70
N ALA A 90 -18.44 0.66 -3.12
CA ALA A 90 -17.56 -0.10 -2.24
C ALA A 90 -16.27 -0.56 -2.96
N VAL A 91 -16.40 -1.06 -4.21
CA VAL A 91 -15.23 -1.49 -4.98
C VAL A 91 -14.36 -0.31 -5.38
N LEU A 92 -14.94 0.79 -5.89
CA LEU A 92 -14.19 1.98 -6.27
C LEU A 92 -13.42 2.57 -5.07
N HIS A 93 -14.04 2.58 -3.89
CA HIS A 93 -13.39 3.03 -2.67
C HIS A 93 -12.16 2.18 -2.33
N LEU A 94 -12.25 0.86 -2.43
CA LEU A 94 -11.12 -0.03 -2.16
C LEU A 94 -10.02 0.11 -3.22
N LEU A 95 -10.39 0.20 -4.51
CA LEU A 95 -9.42 0.41 -5.60
C LEU A 95 -8.66 1.74 -5.42
N GLN A 96 -9.36 2.82 -5.04
CA GLN A 96 -8.73 4.10 -4.74
C GLN A 96 -7.82 4.02 -3.50
N LYS A 97 -8.26 3.29 -2.46
CA LYS A 97 -7.46 3.07 -1.25
C LYS A 97 -6.15 2.32 -1.53
N TYR A 98 -6.13 1.45 -2.54
CA TYR A 98 -4.94 0.72 -2.99
C TYR A 98 -4.19 1.41 -4.15
N ASP A 99 -4.51 2.67 -4.43
CA ASP A 99 -3.88 3.46 -5.51
C ASP A 99 -3.92 2.74 -6.87
N THR A 100 -5.02 2.06 -7.17
CA THR A 100 -5.18 1.26 -8.39
C THR A 100 -5.72 2.11 -9.53
N THR A 101 -4.97 2.19 -10.64
CA THR A 101 -5.43 2.85 -11.87
C THR A 101 -6.23 1.88 -12.73
N ILE A 102 -7.45 2.25 -13.11
CA ILE A 102 -8.36 1.38 -13.85
C ILE A 102 -8.39 1.80 -15.32
N TYR A 103 -8.21 0.86 -16.24
CA TYR A 103 -8.39 1.06 -17.68
C TYR A 103 -9.55 0.22 -18.20
N SER A 104 -10.44 0.87 -18.94
CA SER A 104 -11.57 0.22 -19.60
C SER A 104 -11.25 -0.01 -21.07
N MET A 105 -11.38 -1.25 -21.54
CA MET A 105 -11.18 -1.61 -22.94
C MET A 105 -12.25 -0.97 -23.84
N SER A 106 -13.51 -0.94 -23.39
CA SER A 106 -14.65 -0.39 -24.15
C SER A 106 -14.51 1.10 -24.48
N THR A 107 -13.86 1.87 -23.60
CA THR A 107 -13.56 3.29 -23.82
C THR A 107 -12.13 3.53 -24.30
N ASN A 108 -11.30 2.48 -24.34
CA ASN A 108 -9.87 2.52 -24.67
C ASN A 108 -9.08 3.59 -23.86
N SER A 109 -9.48 3.80 -22.61
CA SER A 109 -8.96 4.87 -21.76
C SER A 109 -8.91 4.46 -20.30
N GLU A 110 -8.20 5.26 -19.51
CA GLU A 110 -8.35 5.24 -18.06
C GLU A 110 -9.81 5.57 -17.70
N MET A 111 -10.36 4.85 -16.73
CA MET A 111 -11.69 5.08 -16.19
C MET A 111 -11.61 6.30 -15.28
N LYS A 112 -12.31 7.36 -15.66
CA LYS A 112 -12.42 8.57 -14.84
C LYS A 112 -13.65 8.47 -13.96
N LEU A 113 -13.47 8.77 -12.67
CA LEU A 113 -14.59 8.99 -11.78
C LEU A 113 -15.37 10.21 -12.26
N ASN A 114 -16.70 10.09 -12.27
CA ASN A 114 -17.56 11.25 -12.49
C ASN A 114 -17.59 12.12 -11.21
N GLU A 115 -18.17 13.32 -11.30
CA GLU A 115 -18.24 14.26 -10.16
C GLU A 115 -19.01 13.66 -8.96
N MET A 116 -20.08 12.89 -9.22
CA MET A 116 -20.87 12.25 -8.17
C MET A 116 -20.10 11.13 -7.47
N ASP A 117 -19.42 10.26 -8.22
CA ASP A 117 -18.58 9.18 -7.71
C ASP A 117 -17.47 9.78 -6.81
N SER A 118 -16.84 10.87 -7.28
CA SER A 118 -15.79 11.57 -6.54
C SER A 118 -16.32 12.17 -5.22
N MET A 119 -17.47 12.85 -5.27
CA MET A 119 -18.11 13.43 -4.09
C MET A 119 -18.51 12.36 -3.07
N LEU A 120 -19.08 11.23 -3.52
CA LEU A 120 -19.47 10.14 -2.63
C LEU A 120 -18.27 9.50 -1.94
N LEU A 121 -17.16 9.32 -2.67
CA LEU A 121 -15.91 8.79 -2.10
C LEU A 121 -15.29 9.74 -1.07
N GLU A 122 -15.37 11.05 -1.30
CA GLU A 122 -14.94 12.06 -0.34
C GLU A 122 -15.81 12.04 0.93
N ILE A 123 -17.13 11.99 0.78
CA ILE A 123 -18.07 11.86 1.91
C ILE A 123 -17.77 10.59 2.71
N LEU A 124 -17.56 9.45 2.04
CA LEU A 124 -17.23 8.19 2.70
C LEU A 124 -15.93 8.32 3.51
N SER A 125 -14.91 8.96 2.93
CA SER A 125 -13.62 9.21 3.60
C SER A 125 -13.78 10.05 4.87
N ILE A 126 -14.63 11.09 4.82
CA ILE A 126 -14.96 11.92 6.00
C ILE A 126 -15.67 11.09 7.07
N VAL A 127 -16.63 10.25 6.68
CA VAL A 127 -17.37 9.37 7.60
C VAL A 127 -16.40 8.39 8.27
N GLU A 128 -15.47 7.80 7.53
CA GLU A 128 -14.45 6.89 8.09
C GLU A 128 -13.55 7.60 9.11
N GLU A 129 -13.08 8.81 8.80
CA GLU A 129 -12.27 9.60 9.74
C GLU A 129 -13.04 9.90 11.03
N TYR A 130 -14.32 10.26 10.90
CA TYR A 130 -15.20 10.51 12.02
C TYR A 130 -15.41 9.26 12.89
N GLN A 131 -15.66 8.09 12.27
CA GLN A 131 -15.76 6.81 12.98
C GLN A 131 -14.49 6.49 13.75
N ARG A 132 -13.32 6.70 13.13
CA ARG A 132 -12.01 6.50 13.77
C ARG A 132 -11.83 7.41 14.99
N LYS A 133 -12.23 8.69 14.89
CA LYS A 133 -12.21 9.65 16.02
C LYS A 133 -13.09 9.19 17.17
N ILE A 134 -14.31 8.75 16.89
CA ILE A 134 -15.22 8.20 17.91
C ILE A 134 -14.61 6.96 18.57
N HIS A 135 -14.09 6.03 17.78
CA HIS A 135 -13.49 4.80 18.28
C HIS A 135 -12.31 5.09 19.21
N ASN A 136 -11.38 5.96 18.79
CA ASN A 136 -10.25 6.39 19.60
C ASN A 136 -10.70 7.11 20.88
N SER A 137 -11.76 7.91 20.83
CA SER A 137 -12.35 8.54 22.01
C SER A 137 -12.93 7.52 23.01
N LYS A 138 -13.60 6.47 22.50
CA LYS A 138 -14.08 5.34 23.32
C LYS A 138 -12.93 4.60 23.99
N ILE A 139 -11.86 4.26 23.25
CA ILE A 139 -10.66 3.62 23.80
C ILE A 139 -10.04 4.50 24.90
N LYS A 140 -9.78 5.79 24.62
CA LYS A 140 -9.18 6.72 25.59
C LYS A 140 -10.01 6.81 26.88
N ARG A 141 -11.33 6.89 26.77
CA ARG A 141 -12.23 6.94 27.92
C ARG A 141 -12.21 5.62 28.71
N GLY A 142 -12.24 4.48 28.02
CA GLY A 142 -12.14 3.16 28.64
C GLY A 142 -10.81 2.97 29.37
N MET A 143 -9.70 3.34 28.73
CA MET A 143 -8.36 3.31 29.32
C MET A 143 -8.27 4.19 30.57
N ARG A 144 -8.81 5.41 30.54
CA ARG A 144 -8.81 6.30 31.71
C ARG A 144 -9.55 5.67 32.89
N ARG A 145 -10.74 5.12 32.66
CA ARG A 145 -11.51 4.41 33.71
C ARG A 145 -10.77 3.19 34.24
N ALA A 146 -10.11 2.44 33.37
CA ALA A 146 -9.31 1.29 33.80
C ALA A 146 -8.16 1.76 34.71
N ILE A 147 -7.45 2.83 34.35
CA ILE A 147 -6.38 3.42 35.16
C ILE A 147 -6.91 3.89 36.52
N GLU A 148 -8.04 4.59 36.53
CA GLU A 148 -8.71 5.01 37.77
C GLU A 148 -9.05 3.82 38.68
N ASN A 149 -9.39 2.66 38.09
CA ASN A 149 -9.64 1.40 38.79
C ASN A 149 -8.36 0.57 39.09
N GLY A 150 -7.17 1.14 38.91
CA GLY A 150 -5.89 0.51 39.25
C GLY A 150 -5.24 -0.30 38.14
N TYR A 151 -5.77 -0.32 36.92
CA TYR A 151 -5.08 -0.89 35.77
C TYR A 151 -3.85 -0.04 35.43
N ARG A 152 -2.68 -0.67 35.33
CA ARG A 152 -1.41 0.01 35.03
C ARG A 152 -0.96 -0.36 33.62
N PRO A 153 -1.39 0.38 32.57
CA PRO A 153 -1.08 0.07 31.18
C PRO A 153 0.42 -0.03 30.92
N GLU A 154 1.23 0.68 31.70
CA GLU A 154 2.67 0.57 31.64
C GLU A 154 3.14 -0.89 31.77
N LEU A 155 2.46 -1.76 32.54
CA LEU A 155 2.86 -3.16 32.77
C LEU A 155 2.74 -4.04 31.51
N ASN A 156 1.95 -3.62 30.52
CA ASN A 156 1.72 -4.35 29.27
C ASN A 156 2.67 -3.96 28.14
N ILE A 157 3.70 -3.17 28.44
CA ILE A 157 4.77 -2.87 27.49
C ILE A 157 5.80 -3.99 27.57
N SER A 158 5.83 -4.87 26.57
CA SER A 158 6.97 -5.76 26.33
C SER A 158 8.20 -4.88 26.09
N ASN A 159 9.28 -5.09 26.85
CA ASN A 159 10.52 -4.29 26.91
C ASN A 159 10.56 -3.14 27.93
N ARG A 160 9.80 -3.24 29.04
CA ARG A 160 10.09 -2.43 30.24
C ARG A 160 11.54 -2.61 30.70
N GLY A 161 12.33 -1.54 30.63
CA GLY A 161 13.73 -1.52 31.06
C GLY A 161 14.74 -1.51 29.91
N GLN A 162 14.33 -1.84 28.67
CA GLN A 162 15.09 -1.46 27.47
C GLN A 162 14.67 -0.05 27.04
N SER A 163 14.88 0.92 27.94
CA SER A 163 14.79 2.34 27.60
C SER A 163 15.95 2.81 26.73
N GLU A 164 16.94 1.95 26.50
CA GLU A 164 17.91 2.16 25.44
C GLU A 164 17.33 1.53 24.18
N GLY A 165 16.78 2.35 23.27
CA GLY A 165 16.69 1.92 21.87
C GLY A 165 18.04 1.34 21.42
N ARG A 166 18.08 0.47 20.40
CA ARG A 166 19.28 -0.29 19.95
C ARG A 166 20.59 0.28 20.52
N GLU A 167 21.28 -0.50 21.36
CA GLU A 167 22.55 -0.11 21.99
C GLU A 167 23.39 0.73 21.03
N ARG A 168 23.83 1.89 21.50
CA ARG A 168 24.49 2.89 20.67
C ARG A 168 25.79 2.28 20.16
N ILE A 169 25.82 1.83 18.90
CA ILE A 169 27.03 1.26 18.28
C ILE A 169 28.18 2.25 18.45
N GLU A 170 29.23 1.85 19.16
CA GLU A 170 30.45 2.65 19.31
C GLU A 170 31.14 2.77 17.96
N VAL A 171 31.41 4.02 17.55
CA VAL A 171 32.05 4.31 16.27
C VAL A 171 33.14 5.36 16.47
N PRO A 172 34.29 5.26 15.77
CA PRO A 172 35.36 6.25 15.88
C PRO A 172 34.93 7.59 15.26
N ILE A 173 34.49 8.54 16.08
CA ILE A 173 34.01 9.86 15.62
C ILE A 173 35.11 10.64 14.89
N GLU A 174 36.34 10.58 15.41
CA GLU A 174 37.51 11.24 14.80
C GLU A 174 37.76 10.77 13.36
N GLN A 175 37.57 9.47 13.09
CA GLN A 175 37.72 8.91 11.74
C GLN A 175 36.60 9.40 10.81
N ILE A 176 35.35 9.48 11.31
CA ILE A 176 34.22 10.05 10.55
C ILE A 176 34.55 11.48 10.13
N VAL A 177 35.04 12.30 11.05
CA VAL A 177 35.40 13.71 10.80
C VAL A 177 36.58 13.81 9.82
N ALA A 178 37.62 13.00 9.99
CA ALA A 178 38.78 12.99 9.11
C ALA A 178 38.42 12.59 7.67
N LEU A 179 37.60 11.55 7.50
CA LEU A 179 37.11 11.14 6.18
C LEU A 179 36.19 12.19 5.56
N ARG A 180 35.41 12.89 6.38
CA ARG A 180 34.56 13.99 5.89
C ARG A 180 35.37 15.21 5.45
N LYS A 181 36.44 15.56 6.18
CA LYS A 181 37.40 16.61 5.78
C LYS A 181 38.17 16.26 4.51
N LYS A 182 38.38 14.96 4.24
CA LYS A 182 38.94 14.44 2.97
C LYS A 182 37.94 14.43 1.81
N GLY A 183 36.70 14.87 2.03
CA GLY A 183 35.69 15.04 0.99
C GLY A 183 34.79 13.82 0.73
N LEU A 184 34.91 12.72 1.49
CA LEU A 184 34.08 11.53 1.28
C LEU A 184 32.62 11.81 1.63
N ILE A 185 31.71 11.17 0.90
CA ILE A 185 30.27 11.22 1.20
C ILE A 185 29.89 10.21 2.29
N TYR A 186 28.81 10.46 3.04
CA TYR A 186 28.42 9.64 4.20
C TYR A 186 28.24 8.15 3.89
N GLU A 187 27.92 7.82 2.63
CA GLU A 187 27.78 6.45 2.16
C GLU A 187 29.14 5.74 2.04
N GLU A 188 30.14 6.40 1.46
CA GLU A 188 31.51 5.89 1.38
C GLU A 188 32.13 5.73 2.77
N ILE A 189 31.85 6.68 3.67
CA ILE A 189 32.30 6.62 5.07
C ILE A 189 31.69 5.41 5.78
N ALA A 190 30.39 5.17 5.59
CA ALA A 190 29.71 4.01 6.17
C ALA A 190 30.28 2.69 5.64
N SER A 191 30.50 2.58 4.32
CA SER A 191 31.12 1.40 3.71
C SER A 191 32.54 1.16 4.21
N THR A 192 33.34 2.23 4.34
CA THR A 192 34.71 2.15 4.85
C THR A 192 34.75 1.66 6.31
N LEU A 193 33.90 2.22 7.18
CA LEU A 193 33.85 1.83 8.58
C LEU A 193 33.26 0.42 8.76
N THR A 194 32.33 0.01 7.90
CA THR A 194 31.81 -1.36 7.86
C THR A 194 32.88 -2.36 7.45
N ALA A 195 33.72 -2.03 6.46
CA ALA A 195 34.86 -2.85 6.08
C ALA A 195 35.92 -2.97 7.19
N LEU A 196 36.00 -1.97 8.09
CA LEU A 196 36.84 -1.97 9.28
C LEU A 196 36.20 -2.66 10.50
N GLY A 197 35.02 -3.27 10.34
CA GLY A 197 34.36 -4.05 11.38
C GLY A 197 33.32 -3.31 12.22
N TYR A 198 32.98 -2.05 11.90
CA TYR A 198 31.92 -1.32 12.58
C TYR A 198 30.60 -1.44 11.81
N PRO A 199 29.56 -2.12 12.34
CA PRO A 199 28.31 -2.34 11.60
C PRO A 199 27.44 -1.07 11.56
N VAL A 200 27.81 -0.12 10.71
CA VAL A 200 27.26 1.25 10.74
C VAL A 200 26.52 1.59 9.46
N SER A 201 25.34 2.21 9.62
CA SER A 201 24.57 2.73 8.49
C SER A 201 24.95 4.17 8.16
N LYS A 202 24.67 4.61 6.92
CA LYS A 202 24.74 6.02 6.50
C LYS A 202 24.03 6.96 7.46
N ALA A 203 22.86 6.56 7.96
CA ALA A 203 22.09 7.34 8.94
C ALA A 203 22.84 7.48 10.28
N THR A 204 23.55 6.43 10.71
CA THR A 204 24.37 6.45 11.93
C THR A 204 25.54 7.42 11.79
N ILE A 205 26.24 7.39 10.65
CA ILE A 205 27.34 8.30 10.34
C ILE A 205 26.87 9.76 10.29
N HIS A 206 25.77 10.01 9.57
CA HIS A 206 25.18 11.35 9.48
C HIS A 206 24.85 11.90 10.88
N ARG A 207 24.14 11.11 11.69
CA ARG A 207 23.79 11.50 13.07
C ARG A 207 25.02 11.84 13.91
N ARG A 208 26.05 10.98 13.90
CA ARG A 208 27.29 11.16 14.68
C ARG A 208 28.07 12.40 14.24
N TYR A 209 28.14 12.64 12.94
CA TYR A 209 28.79 13.85 12.41
C TYR A 209 28.01 15.12 12.77
N THR A 210 26.68 15.10 12.71
CA THR A 210 25.84 16.23 13.14
C THR A 210 25.95 16.51 14.64
N GLU A 211 25.99 15.47 15.48
CA GLU A 211 26.24 15.60 16.93
C GLU A 211 27.60 16.25 17.18
N TYR A 212 28.66 15.77 16.52
CA TYR A 212 30.00 16.36 16.60
C TYR A 212 30.03 17.85 16.21
N LYS A 213 29.40 18.22 15.08
CA LYS A 213 29.32 19.64 14.65
C LYS A 213 28.60 20.52 15.68
N LYS A 214 27.53 20.01 16.30
CA LYS A 214 26.78 20.73 17.34
C LYS A 214 27.59 20.94 18.62
N GLU A 215 28.37 19.94 19.03
CA GLU A 215 29.22 20.04 20.23
C GLU A 215 30.46 20.93 20.01
N HIS A 216 30.99 20.97 18.78
CA HIS A 216 32.24 21.67 18.46
C HIS A 216 32.06 22.99 17.68
N GLY A 217 30.82 23.42 17.41
CA GLY A 217 30.51 24.75 16.88
C GLY A 217 30.97 25.03 15.44
N GLU A 218 31.06 24.00 14.58
CA GLU A 218 31.37 24.12 13.14
C GLU A 218 30.13 24.02 12.24
#